data_AF-A0A7Y7CTD9-F1
#
_entry.id   AF-A0A7Y7CTD9-F1
#
_cell.length_a   1.000
_cell.length_b   1.000
_cell.length_c   1.000
_cell.angle_alpha   90.00
_cell.angle_beta   90.00
_cell.angle_gamma   90.00
#
_symmetry.space_group_name_H-M   'P 1'
#
loop_
_entity.id
_entity.type
_entity.pdbx_description
1 polymer ?
#
loop_
_entity_poly.entity_id
_entity_poly.type
_entity_poly.pdbx_seq_one_letter_code
_entity_poly.pdbx_strand_id
1 'polypeptide(L)' 'MSAKPYSDLDLAVQATKPVSHRTLARVSLEFEESDLPWSVDLINLSEISPAFKEAITPDLVLIKSAATATSGSIQHQAT' A
#
# COMPACT_ATOMS: atom_id res chain seq x y z
N MET A 1 -11.00 -16.74 11.04
CA MET A 1 -9.67 -17.24 11.44
C MET A 1 -8.95 -16.13 12.18
N SER A 2 -8.20 -16.42 13.24
CA SER A 2 -7.41 -15.42 13.98
C SER A 2 -5.93 -15.56 13.65
N ALA A 3 -5.22 -14.44 13.50
CA ALA A 3 -3.77 -14.40 13.31
C ALA A 3 -3.04 -15.09 14.47
N LYS A 4 -1.88 -15.73 14.18
CA LYS A 4 -1.06 -16.37 15.21
C LYS A 4 -0.18 -15.29 15.88
N PRO A 5 0.29 -15.49 17.13
CA PRO A 5 1.06 -14.46 17.86
C PRO A 5 2.35 -13.98 17.18
N TYR A 6 2.88 -14.76 16.23
CA TYR A 6 4.11 -14.44 15.47
C TYR A 6 3.88 -14.52 13.95
N SER A 7 2.64 -14.39 13.48
CA SER A 7 2.44 -14.19 12.05
C SER A 7 2.89 -12.78 11.67
N ASP A 8 3.47 -12.68 10.49
CA ASP A 8 3.71 -11.46 9.75
C ASP A 8 2.42 -10.67 9.49
N LEU A 9 2.59 -9.40 9.13
CA LEU A 9 1.56 -8.58 8.50
C LEU A 9 1.87 -8.39 7.01
N ASP A 10 0.99 -8.91 6.15
CA ASP A 10 1.01 -8.61 4.71
C ASP A 10 0.41 -7.24 4.42
N LEU A 11 1.18 -6.36 3.77
CA LEU A 11 0.72 -5.05 3.31
C LEU A 11 0.81 -4.95 1.78
N ALA A 12 -0.37 -4.95 1.15
CA ALA A 12 -0.51 -4.74 -0.28
C ALA A 12 -0.60 -3.25 -0.63
N VAL A 13 0.29 -2.77 -1.50
CA VAL A 13 0.34 -1.37 -1.96
C VAL A 13 -0.06 -1.30 -3.43
N GLN A 14 -1.11 -0.53 -3.72
CA GLN A 14 -1.48 -0.13 -5.08
C GLN A 14 -1.06 1.33 -5.31
N ALA A 15 -0.07 1.53 -6.18
CA ALA A 15 0.34 2.86 -6.62
C ALA A 15 -0.20 3.17 -8.03
N THR A 16 -0.49 4.44 -8.30
CA THR A 16 -0.87 4.93 -9.64
C THR A 16 0.34 5.16 -10.55
N LYS A 17 1.53 5.26 -9.96
CA LYS A 17 2.81 5.38 -10.66
C LYS A 17 3.74 4.24 -10.24
N PRO A 18 4.68 3.81 -11.08
CA PRO A 18 5.70 2.84 -10.69
C PRO A 18 6.42 3.27 -9.41
N VAL A 19 6.51 2.37 -8.45
CA VAL A 19 7.27 2.57 -7.22
C VAL A 19 8.67 2.04 -7.46
N SER A 20 9.70 2.83 -7.17
CA SER A 20 11.07 2.34 -7.33
C SER A 20 11.40 1.26 -6.28
N HIS A 21 12.22 0.27 -6.64
CA HIS A 21 12.72 -0.73 -5.68
C HIS A 21 13.43 -0.08 -4.48
N ARG A 22 14.12 1.05 -4.68
CA ARG A 22 14.74 1.82 -3.59
C ARG A 22 13.71 2.34 -2.59
N THR A 23 12.57 2.81 -3.08
CA THR A 23 11.48 3.26 -2.21
C THR A 23 10.92 2.10 -1.41
N LEU A 24 10.63 0.97 -2.06
CA LEU A 24 10.12 -0.23 -1.36
C LEU A 24 11.11 -0.72 -0.30
N ALA A 25 12.40 -0.82 -0.62
CA ALA A 25 13.44 -1.23 0.33
C ALA A 25 13.55 -0.28 1.52
N ARG A 26 13.42 1.04 1.30
CA ARG A 26 13.42 2.01 2.40
C ARG A 26 12.21 1.82 3.31
N VAL A 27 11.02 1.59 2.75
CA VAL A 27 9.81 1.36 3.53
C VAL A 27 9.92 0.05 4.33
N SER A 28 10.49 -1.02 3.75
CA SER A 28 10.79 -2.25 4.49
C SER A 28 11.68 -1.98 5.70
N LEU A 29 12.78 -1.24 5.52
CA LEU A 29 13.68 -0.87 6.61
C LEU A 29 12.97 -0.02 7.69
N GLU A 30 12.14 0.93 7.27
CA GLU A 30 11.34 1.76 8.21
C GLU A 30 10.36 0.90 9.05
N PHE A 31 9.85 -0.21 8.52
CA PHE A 31 9.04 -1.15 9.30
C PHE A 31 9.87 -2.01 10.24
N GLU A 32 11.05 -2.47 9.81
CA GLU A 32 11.98 -3.22 10.65
C GLU A 32 12.47 -2.41 11.86
N GLU A 33 12.65 -1.10 11.70
CA GLU A 33 13.07 -0.17 12.75
C GLU A 33 11.88 0.36 13.61
N SER A 34 10.65 -0.05 13.32
CA SER A 34 9.46 0.43 14.02
C SER A 34 9.18 -0.32 15.32
N ASP A 35 8.28 0.23 16.15
CA ASP A 35 7.83 -0.40 17.39
C ASP A 35 6.80 -1.53 17.16
N LEU A 36 6.58 -1.97 15.91
CA LEU A 36 5.67 -3.06 15.62
C LEU A 36 6.23 -4.37 16.18
N PRO A 37 5.43 -5.17 16.91
CA PRO A 37 5.91 -6.41 17.52
C PRO A 37 6.00 -7.59 16.53
N TRP A 38 5.73 -7.35 15.24
CA TRP A 38 5.72 -8.36 14.17
C TRP A 38 6.33 -7.80 12.88
N SER A 39 6.85 -8.69 12.03
CA SER A 39 7.42 -8.34 10.72
C SER A 39 6.33 -7.93 9.73
N VAL A 40 6.72 -7.13 8.73
CA VAL A 40 5.82 -6.63 7.68
C VAL A 40 6.33 -7.06 6.31
N ASP A 41 5.50 -7.81 5.58
CA ASP A 41 5.76 -8.20 4.20
C ASP A 41 5.05 -7.25 3.23
N LEU A 42 5.83 -6.57 2.38
CA LEU A 42 5.31 -5.58 1.43
C LEU A 42 5.09 -6.19 0.05
N ILE A 43 3.85 -6.09 -0.44
CA ILE A 43 3.45 -6.59 -1.76
C ILE A 43 3.10 -5.41 -2.67
N ASN A 44 3.85 -5.24 -3.76
CA ASN A 44 3.50 -4.27 -4.80
C ASN A 44 2.48 -4.88 -5.78
N LEU A 45 1.22 -4.44 -5.69
CA LEU A 45 0.11 -4.96 -6.52
C LEU A 45 0.25 -4.69 -8.03
N SER A 46 1.20 -3.84 -8.42
CA SER A 46 1.51 -3.56 -9.83
C SER A 46 2.57 -4.50 -10.41
N GLU A 47 3.28 -5.27 -9.57
CA GLU A 47 4.39 -6.14 -10.00
C GLU A 47 4.08 -7.64 -9.85
N ILE A 48 3.01 -8.00 -9.13
CA ILE A 48 2.57 -9.39 -9.02
C ILE A 48 1.79 -9.86 -10.26
N SER A 49 1.70 -11.17 -10.44
CA SER A 49 0.93 -11.74 -11.54
C SER A 49 -0.58 -11.47 -11.37
N PRO A 50 -1.34 -11.34 -12.48
CA PRO A 50 -2.80 -11.18 -12.41
C PRO A 50 -3.49 -12.29 -11.62
N ALA A 51 -3.05 -13.54 -11.80
CA ALA A 51 -3.61 -14.69 -11.08
C ALA A 51 -3.38 -14.61 -9.56
N PHE A 52 -2.20 -14.17 -9.12
CA PHE A 52 -1.93 -13.98 -7.69
C PHE A 52 -2.76 -12.81 -7.14
N LYS A 53 -2.88 -11.72 -7.90
CA LYS A 53 -3.72 -10.58 -7.52
C LYS A 53 -5.18 -10.99 -7.34
N GLU A 54 -5.73 -11.77 -8.26
CA GLU A 54 -7.10 -12.30 -8.16
C GLU A 54 -7.26 -13.20 -6.93
N ALA A 55 -6.30 -14.07 -6.65
CA ALA A 55 -6.34 -14.98 -5.52
C ALA A 55 -6.38 -14.26 -4.16
N ILE A 56 -5.63 -13.16 -3.99
CA ILE A 56 -5.59 -12.42 -2.71
C ILE A 56 -6.66 -11.33 -2.59
N THR A 57 -7.31 -10.93 -3.71
CA THR A 57 -8.29 -9.83 -3.72
C THR A 57 -9.44 -10.00 -2.71
N PRO A 58 -10.03 -11.20 -2.55
CA PRO A 58 -11.11 -11.40 -1.57
C PRO A 58 -10.70 -11.13 -0.12
N ASP A 59 -9.41 -11.24 0.20
CA ASP A 59 -8.87 -11.09 1.55
C ASP A 59 -8.34 -9.67 1.83
N LEU A 60 -8.29 -8.80 0.82
CA LEU A 60 -7.80 -7.43 0.97
C LEU A 60 -8.73 -6.59 1.84
N VAL A 61 -8.16 -5.94 2.84
CA VAL A 61 -8.83 -4.94 3.68
C VAL A 61 -8.20 -3.57 3.43
N LEU A 62 -9.02 -2.57 3.08
CA LEU A 62 -8.53 -1.22 2.82
C LEU A 62 -8.10 -0.54 4.12
N ILE A 63 -6.80 -0.31 4.28
CA ILE A 63 -6.23 0.41 5.44
C ILE A 63 -6.12 1.91 5.17
N LYS A 64 -5.73 2.29 3.94
CA LYS A 64 -5.56 3.70 3.54
C LYS A 64 -5.80 3.88 2.04
N SER A 65 -6.60 4.87 1.67
CA SER A 65 -6.77 5.30 0.28
C SER A 65 -5.85 6.47 -0.04
N ALA A 66 -5.52 6.64 -1.32
CA ALA A 66 -4.88 7.86 -1.79
C ALA A 66 -5.83 9.04 -1.58
N ALA A 67 -5.32 10.17 -1.08
CA ALA A 67 -6.10 11.38 -0.95
C ALA A 67 -6.56 11.83 -2.35
N THR A 68 -7.87 11.95 -2.54
CA THR A 68 -8.43 12.54 -3.76
C THR A 68 -7.99 14.00 -3.80
N ALA A 69 -7.17 14.38 -4.77
CA ALA A 69 -6.87 15.80 -4.99
C ALA A 69 -8.19 16.49 -5.35
N THR A 70 -8.73 17.31 -4.45
CA THR A 70 -9.85 18.19 -4.75
C THR A 70 -9.40 19.16 -5.84
N SER A 71 -9.82 18.91 -7.07
CA SER A 71 -9.64 19.85 -8.17
C SER A 71 -10.58 21.04 -7.94
N GLY A 72 -10.11 22.05 -7.22
CA GLY A 72 -10.81 23.32 -7.07
C GLY A 72 -10.74 24.08 -8.40
N SER A 73 -11.85 24.12 -9.13
CA SER A 73 -12.04 25.00 -10.28
C SER A 73 -12.05 26.45 -9.79
N ILE A 74 -10.95 27.17 -9.95
CA ILE A 74 -10.93 28.62 -9.83
C ILE A 74 -11.69 29.18 -11.04
N GLN A 75 -12.93 29.63 -10.82
CA GLN A 75 -13.60 30.50 -11.79
C GLN A 75 -12.93 31.88 -11.71
N HIS A 76 -12.17 32.23 -12.75
CA HIS A 76 -11.78 33.61 -12.99
C HIS A 76 -13.04 34.41 -13.36
N GLN A 77 -13.48 35.29 -12.46
CA GLN A 77 -14.26 36.45 -12.89
C GLN A 77 -13.27 37.54 -13.31
N ALA A 78 -13.38 37.91 -14.58
CA ALA A 78 -12.77 39.12 -15.12
C ALA A 78 -13.53 40.35 -14.60
N THR A 79 -12.80 41.40 -14.26
CA THR A 79 -13.28 42.78 -14.31
C THR A 79 -12.12 43.66 -14.74
#